data_AF-A0A537VRB8-F1
#
_entry.id   AF-A0A537VRB8-F1
#
_cell.length_a   1.000
_cell.length_b   1.000
_cell.length_c   1.000
_cell.angle_alpha   90.00
_cell.angle_beta   90.00
_cell.angle_gamma   90.00
#
_symmetry.space_group_name_H-M   'P 1'
#
loop_
_entity.id
_entity.type
_entity.pdbx_description
1 polymer ?
#
loop_
_entity_poly.entity_id
_entity_poly.type
_entity_poly.pdbx_seq_one_letter_code
_entity_poly.pdbx_strand_id
1 'polypeptide(L)'
;MSELVQFVVLQRSEKWVVKSRELERAFGDRRKAIHCAVELANESGKNGKPALVLAGSRHEFAPVWTFGKDPYPLARSVSRRLAKIERPKLDRRLDRPSRRAG
;
A
#
# COMPACT_ATOMS: atom_id res chain seq x y z
N MET A 1 -4.64 26.17 4.85
CA MET A 1 -4.01 25.02 4.14
C MET A 1 -4.74 23.76 4.58
N SER A 2 -5.34 23.01 3.66
CA SER A 2 -6.04 21.77 4.01
C SER A 2 -5.01 20.69 4.39
N GLU A 3 -5.15 20.12 5.58
CA GLU A 3 -4.24 19.08 6.07
C GLU A 3 -4.51 17.77 5.31
N LEU A 4 -3.45 17.19 4.73
CA LEU A 4 -3.52 15.93 3.99
C LEU A 4 -3.59 14.76 4.98
N VAL A 5 -4.65 13.96 4.92
CA VAL A 5 -4.82 12.78 5.77
C VAL A 5 -4.17 11.56 5.09
N GLN A 6 -3.26 10.90 5.80
CA GLN A 6 -2.54 9.74 5.29
C GLN A 6 -2.95 8.48 6.04
N PHE A 7 -3.44 7.49 5.30
CA PHE A 7 -3.70 6.15 5.81
C PHE A 7 -2.58 5.22 5.36
N VAL A 8 -1.80 4.70 6.30
CA VAL A 8 -0.65 3.85 6.04
C VAL A 8 -1.01 2.40 6.35
N VAL A 9 -0.94 1.54 5.34
CA VAL A 9 -1.07 0.10 5.48
C VAL A 9 0.33 -0.51 5.54
N LEU A 10 0.69 -1.09 6.68
CA LEU A 10 1.99 -1.72 6.89
C LEU A 10 1.84 -3.14 7.41
N GLN A 11 2.77 -4.01 7.02
CA GLN A 11 2.87 -5.34 7.60
C GLN A 11 3.66 -5.28 8.92
N ARG A 12 3.06 -5.77 10.01
CA ARG A 12 3.72 -6.00 11.29
C ARG A 12 3.59 -7.48 11.66
N SER A 13 4.72 -8.17 11.66
CA SER A 13 4.78 -9.62 11.91
C SER A 13 3.80 -10.36 10.97
N GLU A 14 2.73 -10.94 11.50
CA GLU A 14 1.72 -11.70 10.75
C GLU A 14 0.42 -10.91 10.49
N LYS A 15 0.39 -9.62 10.82
CA LYS A 15 -0.80 -8.77 10.71
C LYS A 15 -0.55 -7.56 9.81
N TRP A 16 -1.61 -7.11 9.18
CA TRP A 16 -1.67 -5.88 8.40
C TRP A 16 -2.27 -4.78 9.24
N VAL A 17 -1.54 -3.70 9.45
CA VAL A 17 -1.95 -2.59 10.31
C VAL A 17 -2.23 -1.38 9.44
N VAL A 18 -3.43 -0.81 9.59
CA VAL A 18 -3.82 0.49 9.04
C VAL A 18 -3.59 1.53 10.13
N LYS A 19 -2.76 2.53 9.85
CA LYS A 19 -2.44 3.62 10.77
C LYS A 19 -2.74 4.98 10.14
N SER A 20 -3.38 5.88 10.88
CA SER A 20 -3.61 7.28 10.49
C SER A 20 -3.78 8.14 11.73
N ARG A 21 -2.88 9.09 11.98
CA ARG A 21 -2.85 9.89 13.22
C ARG A 21 -2.96 8.98 14.46
N GLU A 22 -4.07 9.07 15.19
CA GLU A 22 -4.41 8.30 16.41
C GLU A 22 -5.12 6.98 16.10
N LEU A 23 -5.56 6.76 14.86
CA LEU A 23 -6.20 5.52 14.44
C LEU A 23 -5.15 4.44 14.17
N GLU A 24 -5.29 3.30 14.83
CA GLU A 24 -4.56 2.06 14.52
C GLU A 24 -5.56 0.89 14.46
N ARG A 25 -5.57 0.13 13.36
CA ARG A 25 -6.42 -1.06 13.18
C ARG A 25 -5.63 -2.20 12.60
N ALA A 26 -5.73 -3.39 13.20
CA ALA A 26 -5.04 -4.58 12.74
C ALA A 26 -5.98 -5.54 12.02
N PHE A 27 -5.47 -6.18 10.97
CA PHE A 27 -6.18 -7.12 10.11
C PHE A 27 -5.32 -8.36 9.87
N GLY A 28 -5.94 -9.54 9.77
CA GLY A 28 -5.24 -10.76 9.34
C GLY A 28 -5.01 -10.84 7.83
N ASP A 29 -5.64 -9.96 7.05
CA ASP A 29 -5.62 -9.99 5.59
C ASP A 29 -5.26 -8.62 5.02
N ARG A 30 -4.31 -8.60 4.08
CA ARG A 30 -3.81 -7.40 3.40
C ARG A 30 -4.91 -6.66 2.66
N ARG A 31 -5.71 -7.39 1.88
CA ARG A 31 -6.80 -6.85 1.05
C ARG A 31 -7.86 -6.19 1.93
N LYS A 32 -8.18 -6.80 3.08
CA LYS A 32 -9.10 -6.20 4.06
C LYS A 32 -8.53 -4.90 4.65
N ALA A 33 -7.25 -4.89 5.01
CA ALA A 33 -6.59 -3.69 5.54
C ALA A 33 -6.64 -2.53 4.53
N ILE A 34 -6.33 -2.81 3.26
CA ILE A 34 -6.33 -1.78 2.20
C ILE A 34 -7.75 -1.30 1.89
N HIS A 35 -8.73 -2.21 1.87
CA HIS A 35 -10.12 -1.83 1.69
C HIS A 35 -10.56 -0.85 2.77
N CYS A 36 -10.30 -1.19 4.03
CA CYS A 36 -10.60 -0.31 5.15
C CYS A 36 -9.86 1.03 5.04
N ALA A 37 -8.58 1.04 4.69
CA ALA A 37 -7.82 2.28 4.51
C ALA A 37 -8.40 3.19 3.41
N VAL A 38 -8.88 2.61 2.31
CA VAL A 38 -9.49 3.35 1.19
C VAL A 38 -10.88 3.86 1.55
N GLU A 39 -11.68 3.08 2.26
CA GLU A 39 -12.97 3.53 2.80
C GLU A 39 -12.78 4.75 3.71
N LEU A 40 -11.88 4.66 4.68
CA LEU A 40 -11.58 5.76 5.61
C LEU A 40 -11.02 7.00 4.88
N ALA A 41 -10.15 6.79 3.88
CA ALA A 41 -9.62 7.89 3.07
C ALA A 41 -10.72 8.55 2.23
N ASN A 42 -11.64 7.77 1.67
CA ASN A 42 -12.77 8.29 0.91
C ASN A 42 -13.74 9.09 1.79
N GLU A 43 -14.07 8.59 2.99
CA GLU A 43 -14.88 9.32 3.97
C GLU A 43 -14.20 10.63 4.41
N SER A 44 -12.90 10.59 4.66
CA SER A 44 -12.12 11.78 5.00
C SER A 44 -12.15 12.82 3.87
N GLY A 45 -11.96 12.37 2.63
CA GLY A 45 -12.05 13.20 1.42
C GLY A 45 -13.41 13.86 1.25
N LYS A 46 -14.50 13.10 1.45
CA LYS A 46 -15.88 13.62 1.43
C LYS A 46 -16.12 14.69 2.50
N ASN A 47 -15.45 14.60 3.64
CA ASN A 47 -15.51 15.59 4.71
C ASN A 47 -14.61 16.82 4.46
N GLY A 48 -14.13 17.02 3.23
CA GLY A 48 -13.30 18.17 2.83
C GLY A 48 -11.84 18.05 3.26
N LYS A 49 -11.40 16.87 3.73
CA LYS A 49 -10.00 16.61 4.11
C LYS A 49 -9.37 15.71 3.05
N PRO A 50 -8.51 16.24 2.16
CA PRO A 50 -7.86 15.43 1.15
C PRO A 50 -7.14 14.24 1.79
N ALA A 51 -7.28 13.06 1.21
CA ALA A 51 -6.73 11.84 1.80
C ALA A 51 -6.05 10.93 0.77
N LEU A 52 -5.02 10.22 1.22
CA LEU A 52 -4.32 9.22 0.43
C LEU A 52 -4.02 7.96 1.26
N VAL A 53 -3.85 6.86 0.55
CA VAL A 53 -3.49 5.56 1.11
C VAL A 53 -2.10 5.17 0.64
N LEU A 54 -1.21 4.93 1.59
CA LEU A 54 0.10 4.35 1.37
C LEU A 54 0.07 2.88 1.76
N ALA A 55 0.69 2.01 0.99
CA ALA A 55 0.95 0.64 1.40
C ALA A 55 2.44 0.32 1.22
N GLY A 56 2.99 -0.48 2.12
CA GLY A 56 4.43 -0.71 2.10
C GLY A 56 4.94 -1.65 3.19
N SER A 57 6.26 -1.82 3.18
CA SER A 57 7.02 -2.50 4.23
C SER A 57 7.97 -1.51 4.91
N ARG A 58 8.63 -1.90 6.01
CA ARG A 58 9.38 -1.04 6.96
C ARG A 58 10.10 0.20 6.38
N HIS A 59 10.66 0.12 5.18
CA HIS A 59 11.47 1.18 4.59
C HIS A 59 10.91 1.75 3.28
N GLU A 60 9.86 1.17 2.72
CA GLU A 60 9.31 1.59 1.43
C GLU A 60 7.78 1.64 1.48
N PHE A 61 7.24 2.84 1.31
CA PHE A 61 5.82 3.10 1.18
C PHE A 61 5.52 3.67 -0.19
N ALA A 62 4.49 3.14 -0.85
CA ALA A 62 4.04 3.64 -2.13
C ALA A 62 2.55 4.04 -2.06
N PRO A 63 2.16 5.12 -2.75
CA PRO A 63 0.75 5.48 -2.87
C PRO A 63 0.00 4.42 -3.67
N VAL A 64 -1.04 3.86 -3.06
CA VAL A 64 -1.90 2.85 -3.68
C VAL A 64 -3.24 3.41 -4.12
N TRP A 65 -3.68 4.49 -3.48
CA TRP A 65 -4.93 5.17 -3.78
C TRP A 65 -4.92 6.62 -3.27
N THR A 66 -5.50 7.56 -4.02
CA THR A 66 -5.64 8.97 -3.64
C THR A 66 -7.06 9.47 -3.94
N PHE A 67 -7.68 10.15 -2.96
CA PHE A 67 -9.02 10.71 -3.12
C PHE A 67 -9.07 11.73 -4.27
N GLY A 68 -10.10 11.62 -5.11
CA GLY A 68 -10.29 12.48 -6.29
C GLY A 68 -9.37 12.19 -7.48
N LYS A 69 -8.40 11.27 -7.34
CA LYS A 69 -7.53 10.81 -8.44
C LYS A 69 -7.78 9.38 -8.85
N ASP A 70 -7.90 8.49 -7.86
CA ASP A 70 -8.12 7.07 -8.08
C ASP A 70 -9.61 6.71 -7.92
N PRO A 71 -10.13 5.75 -8.72
CA PRO A 71 -11.53 5.36 -8.66
C PRO A 71 -11.90 4.70 -7.33
N TYR A 72 -13.14 4.90 -6.89
CA TYR A 72 -13.76 4.27 -5.73
C TYR A 72 -15.09 3.60 -6.12
N PRO A 73 -15.44 2.40 -5.61
CA PRO A 73 -14.66 1.55 -4.70
C PRO A 73 -13.41 0.96 -5.39
N LEU A 74 -12.56 0.29 -4.61
CA LEU A 74 -11.29 -0.31 -5.07
C LEU A 74 -11.45 -1.09 -6.38
N ALA A 75 -11.05 -0.48 -7.49
CA ALA A 75 -11.03 -1.16 -8.78
C ALA A 75 -9.91 -2.20 -8.82
N ARG A 76 -10.05 -3.23 -9.68
CA ARG A 76 -9.01 -4.25 -9.95
C ARG A 76 -7.62 -3.64 -10.25
N SER A 77 -7.56 -2.38 -10.69
CA SER A 77 -6.33 -1.63 -10.93
C SER A 77 -5.49 -1.41 -9.67
N VAL A 78 -6.07 -1.33 -8.49
CA VAL A 78 -5.32 -1.20 -7.22
C VAL A 78 -4.62 -2.52 -6.88
N SER A 79 -5.24 -3.67 -7.15
CA SER A 79 -4.59 -4.98 -7.02
C SER A 79 -3.28 -5.08 -7.81
N ARG A 80 -3.20 -4.44 -8.99
CA ARG A 80 -1.95 -4.39 -9.77
C ARG A 80 -0.86 -3.54 -9.13
N ARG A 81 -1.20 -2.41 -8.51
CA ARG A 81 -0.22 -1.58 -7.76
C ARG A 81 0.25 -2.30 -6.50
N LEU A 82 -0.66 -3.00 -5.84
CA LEU A 82 -0.36 -3.80 -4.65
C LEU A 82 0.57 -4.98 -4.93
N ALA A 83 0.38 -5.67 -6.07
CA ALA A 83 1.28 -6.73 -6.50
C ALA A 83 2.70 -6.22 -6.83
N LYS A 84 2.84 -4.95 -7.25
CA LYS A 84 4.16 -4.34 -7.48
C LYS A 84 4.92 -4.06 -6.18
N ILE A 85 4.20 -3.68 -5.13
CA ILE A 85 4.77 -3.43 -3.79
C ILE A 85 5.21 -4.75 -3.13
N GLU A 86 4.54 -5.85 -3.44
CA GLU A 86 4.87 -7.19 -2.93
C GLU A 86 6.05 -7.86 -3.62
N ARG A 87 6.44 -7.44 -4.83
CA ARG A 87 7.60 -8.04 -5.48
C ARG A 87 8.84 -7.50 -4.79
N PRO A 88 9.57 -8.33 -4.01
CA PRO A 88 10.95 -8.00 -3.74
C PRO A 88 11.60 -7.86 -5.12
N LYS A 89 12.49 -6.90 -5.25
CA LYS A 89 13.42 -6.84 -6.37
C LYS A 89 14.19 -8.16 -6.33
N LEU A 90 13.68 -9.20 -6.98
CA LEU A 90 14.36 -10.48 -7.09
C LEU A 90 15.71 -10.14 -7.72
N ASP A 91 16.74 -10.29 -6.90
CA ASP A 91 18.10 -9.92 -7.19
C ASP A 91 18.45 -10.41 -8.60
N ARG A 92 18.78 -9.49 -9.51
CA ARG A 92 19.35 -9.82 -10.83
C ARG A 92 20.81 -10.28 -10.64
N ARG A 93 21.05 -11.24 -9.77
CA ARG A 93 22.36 -11.83 -9.50
C ARG A 93 22.20 -13.33 -9.39
N LEU A 94 22.09 -14.00 -10.54
CA LEU A 94 22.60 -15.37 -10.79
C LEU A 94 22.06 -15.81 -12.15
N ASP A 95 22.74 -15.38 -13.22
CA ASP A 95 22.94 -16.26 -14.37
C ASP A 95 24.12 -15.74 -15.19
N ARG A 96 25.33 -15.97 -14.67
CA ARG A 96 26.54 -15.95 -15.48
C ARG A 96 26.94 -17.42 -15.62
N PRO A 97 26.72 -18.08 -16.78
CA PRO A 97 27.24 -19.42 -16.96
C PRO A 97 28.78 -19.33 -17.00
N SER A 98 29.41 -19.92 -15.99
CA SER A 98 30.85 -20.17 -15.95
C SER A 98 31.19 -21.15 -17.06
N ARG A 99 31.62 -20.65 -18.23
CA ARG A 99 32.28 -21.48 -19.23
C ARG A 99 33.68 -21.83 -18.73
N ARG A 100 33.80 -23.00 -18.09
CA ARG A 100 35.02 -23.80 -18.13
C ARG A 100 34.97 -24.67 -19.38
N ALA A 101 35.87 -24.41 -20.30
CA ALA A 101 36.46 -25.36 -21.24
C ALA A 101 37.92 -24.89 -21.32
N GLY A 102 38.92 -25.68 -20.98
CA GLY A 102 39.14 -27.06 -21.39
C GLY A 102 40.42 -27.01 -22.20
#